data_AF-A0A2N2BF33-F1
#
_entry.id   AF-A0A2N2BF33-F1
#
_cell.length_a   1.000
_cell.length_b   1.000
_cell.length_c   1.000
_cell.angle_alpha   90.00
_cell.angle_beta   90.00
_cell.angle_gamma   90.00
#
_symmetry.space_group_name_H-M   'P 1'
#
loop_
_entity.id
_entity.type
_entity.pdbx_description
1 polymer ?
#
loop_
_entity_poly.entity_id
_entity_poly.type
_entity_poly.pdbx_seq_one_letter_code
_entity_poly.pdbx_strand_id
1 'polypeptide(L)'
;MIKLIKKAIKNPKTAGLYLLEMPLFHFLPDKFYIKLQYYLRTGKILKLNSAQSFNEKLQWLKLYDRNPLYTKLVDKYEVRKYIAEIIGEEYLIPLLGVWDRFEDIDFDKLPNQFVLKCTHDSGGIVICKDFNRLDLEAARE
;
A
#
# COMPACT_ATOMS: atom_id res chain seq x y z
N MET A 1 10.24 15.24 16.29
CA MET A 1 11.12 14.74 17.38
C MET A 1 10.45 14.72 18.76
N ILE A 2 9.99 15.84 19.31
CA ILE A 2 9.46 15.93 20.69
C ILE A 2 8.22 15.04 20.92
N LYS A 3 7.29 14.95 19.96
CA LYS A 3 6.12 14.04 20.05
C LYS A 3 6.52 12.56 20.09
N LEU A 4 7.59 12.20 19.37
CA LEU A 4 8.12 10.83 19.31
C LEU A 4 8.71 10.42 20.66
N ILE A 5 9.55 11.29 21.24
CA ILE A 5 10.18 11.08 22.55
C ILE A 5 9.11 10.96 23.65
N LYS A 6 8.11 11.84 23.67
CA LYS A 6 7.00 11.76 24.64
C LYS A 6 6.20 10.45 24.52
N LYS A 7 6.02 9.92 23.30
CA LYS A 7 5.30 8.66 23.06
C LYS A 7 6.16 7.43 23.45
N ALA A 8 7.46 7.49 23.20
CA ALA A 8 8.44 6.47 23.59
C ALA A 8 8.55 6.31 25.12
N ILE A 9 8.54 7.42 25.86
CA ILE A 9 8.57 7.41 27.33
C ILE A 9 7.30 6.75 27.90
N LYS A 10 6.14 7.01 27.30
CA LYS A 10 4.85 6.43 27.74
C LYS A 10 4.67 4.96 27.33
N ASN A 11 5.37 4.50 26.30
CA ASN A 11 5.28 3.12 25.81
C ASN A 11 6.64 2.65 25.26
N PRO A 12 7.44 1.92 26.06
CA PRO A 12 8.78 1.50 25.65
C PRO A 12 8.79 0.60 24.41
N LYS A 13 7.69 -0.13 24.14
CA LYS A 13 7.56 -0.91 22.89
C LYS A 13 7.47 -0.02 21.66
N THR A 14 6.91 1.18 21.79
CA THR A 14 6.88 2.17 20.71
C THR A 14 8.28 2.70 20.41
N ALA A 15 9.12 2.91 21.43
CA ALA A 15 10.53 3.24 21.23
C ALA A 15 11.25 2.13 20.46
N GLY A 16 11.04 0.87 20.86
CA GLY A 16 11.59 -0.30 20.18
C GLY A 16 11.16 -0.42 18.72
N LEU A 17 9.92 -0.06 18.37
CA LEU A 17 9.46 -0.04 16.97
C LEU A 17 10.21 0.98 16.14
N TYR A 18 10.36 2.22 16.64
CA TYR A 18 11.09 3.26 15.92
C TYR A 18 12.56 2.89 15.73
N LEU A 19 13.19 2.28 16.75
CA LEU A 19 14.55 1.77 16.63
C LEU A 19 14.64 0.71 15.54
N LEU A 20 13.72 -0.26 15.54
CA LEU A 20 13.69 -1.33 14.55
C LEU A 20 13.47 -0.82 13.12
N GLU A 21 12.79 0.31 12.93
CA GLU A 21 12.59 0.96 11.63
C GLU A 21 13.82 1.78 11.16
N MET A 22 14.88 1.91 11.97
CA MET A 22 16.10 2.61 11.56
C MET A 22 16.93 1.75 10.57
N PRO A 23 17.66 2.39 9.63
CA PRO A 23 18.49 1.69 8.64
C PRO A 23 19.49 0.70 9.24
N LEU A 24 19.95 0.96 10.47
CA LEU A 24 20.83 0.06 11.19
C LEU A 24 20.26 -1.36 11.31
N PHE A 25 18.95 -1.56 11.34
CA PHE A 25 18.34 -2.88 11.51
C PHE A 25 17.90 -3.55 10.20
N HIS A 26 18.16 -2.93 9.04
CA HIS A 26 17.78 -3.49 7.74
C HIS A 26 18.56 -4.77 7.36
N PHE A 27 19.65 -5.08 8.07
CA PHE A 27 20.38 -6.34 7.89
C PHE A 27 19.68 -7.54 8.55
N LEU A 28 18.66 -7.32 9.40
CA LEU A 28 17.97 -8.40 10.08
C LEU A 28 17.20 -9.26 9.07
N PRO A 29 17.29 -10.60 9.13
CA PRO A 29 16.47 -11.46 8.29
C PRO A 29 14.97 -11.20 8.50
N ASP A 30 14.18 -11.16 7.41
CA ASP A 30 12.74 -10.83 7.42
C ASP A 30 11.96 -11.56 8.52
N LYS A 31 12.22 -12.86 8.70
CA LYS A 31 11.55 -13.68 9.70
C LYS A 31 11.80 -13.19 11.13
N PHE A 32 13.00 -12.73 11.43
CA PHE A 32 13.35 -12.18 12.74
C PHE A 32 12.74 -10.79 12.91
N TYR A 33 12.89 -9.93 11.90
CA TYR A 33 12.31 -8.59 11.88
C TYR A 33 10.79 -8.63 12.13
N ILE A 34 10.05 -9.46 11.39
CA ILE A 34 8.60 -9.57 11.49
C ILE A 34 8.18 -10.11 12.87
N LYS A 35 8.89 -11.10 13.44
CA LYS A 35 8.60 -11.60 14.78
C LYS A 35 8.76 -10.52 15.85
N LEU A 36 9.85 -9.76 15.79
CA LEU A 36 10.12 -8.68 16.74
C LEU A 36 9.10 -7.55 16.59
N GLN A 37 8.82 -7.12 15.35
CA GLN A 37 7.83 -6.09 15.08
C GLN A 37 6.43 -6.52 15.56
N TYR A 38 6.03 -7.76 15.31
CA TYR A 38 4.75 -8.31 15.76
C TYR A 38 4.63 -8.27 17.30
N TYR A 39 5.68 -8.69 18.02
CA TYR A 39 5.71 -8.64 19.48
C TYR A 39 5.62 -7.21 20.01
N LEU A 40 6.37 -6.28 19.42
CA LEU A 40 6.36 -4.88 19.85
C LEU A 40 4.99 -4.21 19.59
N ARG A 41 4.30 -4.55 18.49
CA ARG A 41 2.97 -4.00 18.16
C ARG A 41 1.83 -4.63 18.97
N THR A 42 1.89 -5.94 19.22
CA THR A 42 0.74 -6.70 19.78
C THR A 42 0.95 -7.20 21.20
N GLY A 43 2.20 -7.25 21.66
CA GLY A 43 2.61 -7.91 22.90
C GLY A 43 2.59 -9.43 22.87
N LYS A 44 2.27 -10.06 21.73
CA LYS A 44 2.17 -11.52 21.58
C LYS A 44 3.36 -12.08 20.81
N ILE A 45 3.74 -13.32 21.10
CA ILE A 45 4.79 -14.02 20.35
C ILE A 45 4.16 -14.58 19.06
N LEU A 46 4.74 -14.22 17.91
CA LEU A 46 4.26 -14.67 16.60
C LEU A 46 4.51 -16.17 16.38
N LYS A 47 3.45 -16.97 16.27
CA LYS A 47 3.51 -18.41 15.95
C LYS A 47 3.35 -18.66 14.45
N LEU A 48 4.46 -18.81 13.73
CA LEU A 48 4.43 -19.04 12.27
C LEU A 48 4.10 -20.49 11.88
N ASN A 49 4.47 -21.49 12.68
CA ASN A 49 4.25 -22.90 12.31
C ASN A 49 2.79 -23.35 12.48
N SER A 50 2.00 -22.59 13.24
CA SER A 50 0.63 -22.93 13.60
C SER A 50 -0.16 -21.64 13.83
N ALA A 51 -0.20 -20.76 12.83
CA ALA A 51 -0.91 -19.48 12.92
C ALA A 51 -2.38 -19.73 13.30
N GLN A 52 -2.81 -19.20 14.45
CA GLN A 52 -4.18 -19.42 14.97
C GLN A 52 -5.07 -18.21 14.70
N SER A 53 -4.48 -17.02 14.68
CA SER A 53 -5.20 -15.77 14.44
C SER A 53 -4.98 -15.24 13.03
N PHE A 54 -5.94 -14.45 12.56
CA PHE A 54 -5.85 -13.72 11.30
C PHE A 54 -4.53 -12.94 11.17
N ASN A 55 -4.12 -12.22 12.21
CA ASN A 55 -2.88 -11.43 12.20
C ASN A 55 -1.62 -12.30 12.10
N GLU A 56 -1.59 -13.49 12.70
CA GLU A 56 -0.48 -14.43 12.55
C GLU A 56 -0.45 -15.01 11.13
N LYS A 57 -1.62 -15.33 10.56
CA LYS A 57 -1.73 -15.79 9.17
C LYS A 57 -1.22 -14.73 8.20
N LEU A 58 -1.56 -13.45 8.40
CA LEU A 58 -1.03 -12.35 7.59
C LEU A 58 0.50 -12.28 7.63
N GLN A 59 1.14 -12.45 8.79
CA GLN A 59 2.60 -12.46 8.85
C GLN A 59 3.22 -13.70 8.20
N TRP A 60 2.54 -14.85 8.28
CA TRP A 60 2.95 -16.05 7.57
C TRP A 60 2.91 -15.84 6.05
N LEU A 61 1.82 -15.25 5.53
CA LEU A 61 1.67 -14.97 4.09
C LEU A 61 2.81 -14.07 3.59
N LYS A 62 3.14 -13.00 4.33
CA LYS A 62 4.28 -12.12 3.99
C LYS A 62 5.62 -12.86 3.82
N LEU A 63 5.86 -13.88 4.64
CA LEU A 63 7.14 -14.59 4.65
C LEU A 63 7.23 -15.70 3.62
N TYR A 64 6.12 -16.42 3.40
CA TYR A 64 6.16 -17.72 2.71
C TYR A 64 5.26 -17.79 1.48
N ASP A 65 4.25 -16.93 1.35
CA ASP A 65 3.29 -16.97 0.25
C ASP A 65 3.67 -15.99 -0.85
N ARG A 66 4.68 -16.37 -1.63
CA ARG A 66 5.21 -15.57 -2.74
C ARG A 66 4.53 -15.91 -4.06
N ASN A 67 3.21 -15.79 -4.10
CA ASN A 67 2.44 -16.07 -5.30
C ASN A 67 2.61 -14.92 -6.34
N PRO A 68 3.13 -15.20 -7.55
CA PRO A 68 3.32 -14.16 -8.58
C PRO A 68 2.00 -13.53 -9.05
N LEU A 69 0.86 -14.20 -8.84
CA LEU A 69 -0.45 -13.64 -9.15
C LEU A 69 -0.73 -12.36 -8.36
N TYR A 70 -0.21 -12.24 -7.13
CA TYR A 70 -0.49 -11.08 -6.28
C TYR A 70 -0.02 -9.77 -6.88
N THR A 71 1.11 -9.76 -7.59
CA THR A 71 1.58 -8.55 -8.29
C THR A 71 0.56 -8.05 -9.31
N LYS A 72 -0.14 -8.95 -10.01
CA LYS A 72 -1.21 -8.59 -10.95
C LYS A 72 -2.48 -8.12 -10.23
N LEU A 73 -2.81 -8.72 -9.10
CA LEU A 73 -4.03 -8.40 -8.36
C LEU A 73 -3.95 -7.07 -7.60
N VAL A 74 -2.75 -6.62 -7.23
CA VAL A 74 -2.57 -5.33 -6.54
C VAL A 74 -2.45 -4.14 -7.50
N ASP A 75 -2.05 -4.39 -8.75
CA ASP A 75 -1.99 -3.36 -9.78
C ASP A 75 -3.41 -2.99 -10.24
N LYS A 76 -3.80 -1.73 -10.04
CA LYS A 76 -5.17 -1.25 -10.29
C LYS A 76 -5.59 -1.30 -11.76
N TYR A 77 -4.64 -1.40 -12.69
CA TYR A 77 -4.92 -1.55 -14.12
C TYR A 77 -4.93 -3.03 -14.53
N GLU A 78 -3.89 -3.79 -14.21
CA GLU A 78 -3.78 -5.21 -14.62
C GLU A 78 -4.90 -6.07 -14.01
N VAL A 79 -5.33 -5.77 -12.79
CA VAL A 79 -6.43 -6.50 -12.14
C VAL A 79 -7.73 -6.41 -12.92
N ARG A 80 -7.92 -5.37 -13.77
CA ARG A 80 -9.12 -5.23 -14.59
C ARG A 80 -9.29 -6.38 -15.57
N LYS A 81 -8.20 -6.81 -16.22
CA LYS A 81 -8.21 -7.97 -17.12
C LYS A 81 -8.58 -9.25 -16.37
N TYR A 82 -8.02 -9.43 -15.18
CA TYR A 82 -8.35 -10.58 -14.32
C TYR A 82 -9.84 -10.60 -13.95
N ILE A 83 -10.44 -9.45 -13.60
CA ILE A 83 -11.87 -9.35 -13.29
C ILE A 83 -12.72 -9.65 -14.52
N ALA A 84 -12.38 -9.05 -15.68
CA ALA A 84 -13.08 -9.25 -16.94
C ALA A 84 -13.16 -10.73 -17.34
N GLU A 85 -12.04 -11.45 -17.23
CA GLU A 85 -11.96 -12.88 -17.58
C GLU A 85 -12.74 -13.79 -16.63
N ILE A 86 -12.91 -13.40 -15.36
CA ILE A 86 -13.49 -14.25 -14.31
C ILE A 86 -15.00 -13.99 -14.12
N ILE A 87 -15.41 -12.72 -14.08
CA ILE A 87 -16.80 -12.35 -13.82
C ILE A 87 -17.41 -11.43 -14.88
N GLY A 88 -16.64 -10.94 -15.85
CA GLY A 88 -17.15 -10.09 -16.94
C GLY A 88 -16.77 -8.61 -16.80
N GLU A 89 -16.67 -7.94 -17.96
CA GLU A 89 -16.28 -6.52 -18.06
C GLU A 89 -17.36 -5.57 -17.53
N GLU A 90 -18.62 -6.00 -17.48
CA GLU A 90 -19.76 -5.22 -16.98
C GLU A 90 -19.62 -4.81 -15.51
N TYR A 91 -18.76 -5.50 -14.75
CA TYR A 91 -18.44 -5.18 -13.36
C TYR A 91 -17.32 -4.15 -13.22
N LEU A 92 -16.66 -3.77 -14.32
CA LEU A 92 -15.61 -2.76 -14.32
C LEU A 92 -16.21 -1.36 -14.51
N ILE A 93 -15.80 -0.43 -13.64
CA ILE A 93 -16.07 0.99 -13.86
C ILE A 93 -15.36 1.49 -15.13
N PRO A 94 -15.87 2.54 -15.81
CA PRO A 94 -15.22 3.11 -16.98
C PRO A 94 -13.77 3.49 -16.71
N LEU A 95 -12.89 3.16 -17.66
CA LEU A 95 -11.49 3.59 -17.65
C LEU A 95 -11.34 4.74 -18.63
N LEU A 96 -10.96 5.91 -18.15
CA LEU A 96 -10.77 7.10 -18.99
C LEU A 96 -9.45 7.04 -19.77
N GLY A 97 -8.42 6.42 -19.20
CA GLY A 97 -7.13 6.20 -19.84
C GLY A 97 -6.10 5.61 -18.87
N VAL A 98 -4.95 5.24 -19.44
CA VAL A 98 -3.73 4.81 -18.74
C VAL A 98 -2.55 5.45 -19.45
N TRP A 99 -1.61 5.95 -18.66
CA TRP A 99 -0.44 6.68 -19.14
C TRP A 99 0.77 6.29 -18.29
N ASP A 100 1.94 6.25 -18.91
CA ASP A 100 3.20 5.95 -18.21
C ASP A 100 3.78 7.20 -17.52
N ARG A 101 3.46 8.39 -18.03
CA ARG A 101 3.93 9.68 -17.51
C ARG A 101 2.78 10.66 -17.37
N PHE A 102 2.92 11.60 -16.42
CA PHE A 102 1.95 12.68 -16.23
C PHE A 102 1.83 13.57 -17.47
N GLU A 103 2.94 13.78 -18.18
CA GLU A 103 3.01 14.59 -19.40
C GLU A 103 2.28 13.97 -20.59
N ASP A 104 2.00 12.66 -20.54
CA ASP A 104 1.29 11.96 -21.62
C ASP A 104 -0.24 12.12 -21.50
N ILE A 105 -0.72 12.72 -20.41
CA ILE A 105 -2.15 12.93 -20.15
C ILE A 105 -2.66 14.12 -20.98
N ASP A 106 -3.53 13.82 -21.93
CA ASP A 106 -4.30 14.83 -22.66
C ASP A 106 -5.52 15.24 -21.83
N PHE A 107 -5.34 16.25 -20.97
CA PHE A 107 -6.38 16.71 -20.05
C PHE A 107 -7.62 17.29 -20.75
N ASP A 108 -7.48 17.79 -21.98
CA ASP A 108 -8.61 18.34 -22.76
C ASP A 108 -9.61 17.26 -23.18
N LYS A 109 -9.18 15.98 -23.21
CA LYS A 109 -10.04 14.83 -23.48
C LYS A 109 -10.72 14.27 -22.23
N LEU A 110 -10.32 14.72 -21.05
CA LEU A 110 -10.90 14.24 -19.80
C LEU A 110 -12.21 14.97 -19.48
N PRO A 111 -13.19 14.30 -18.84
CA PRO A 111 -14.39 14.96 -18.37
C PRO A 111 -14.06 16.01 -17.29
N ASN A 112 -15.00 16.91 -16.98
CA ASN A 112 -14.80 17.91 -15.92
C ASN A 112 -14.55 17.29 -14.52
N GLN A 113 -14.91 16.02 -14.32
CA GLN A 113 -14.72 15.28 -13.07
C GLN A 113 -14.08 13.93 -13.33
N PHE A 114 -12.98 13.63 -12.65
CA PHE A 114 -12.25 12.37 -12.79
C PHE A 114 -11.44 12.06 -11.54
N VAL A 115 -10.89 10.85 -11.49
CA VAL A 115 -9.93 10.45 -10.47
C VAL A 115 -8.68 9.91 -11.15
N LEU A 116 -7.52 10.49 -10.87
CA LEU A 116 -6.22 9.96 -11.28
C LEU A 116 -5.61 9.18 -10.11
N LYS A 117 -5.04 8.01 -10.42
CA LYS A 117 -4.38 7.13 -9.45
C LYS A 117 -3.21 6.44 -10.12
N CYS A 118 -2.11 6.31 -9.39
CA CYS A 118 -1.05 5.39 -9.79
C CYS A 118 -1.53 3.93 -9.66
N THR A 119 -1.04 3.04 -10.52
CA THR A 119 -1.49 1.64 -10.52
C THR A 119 -0.98 0.87 -9.30
N HIS A 120 0.24 1.16 -8.85
CA HIS A 120 1.00 0.35 -7.90
C HIS A 120 0.93 0.81 -6.43
N ASP A 121 0.48 2.04 -6.18
CA ASP A 121 0.67 2.70 -4.89
C ASP A 121 -0.56 2.65 -3.96
N SER A 122 -0.45 3.30 -2.81
CA SER A 122 -1.59 3.61 -1.95
C SER A 122 -1.50 5.06 -1.48
N GLY A 123 -2.53 5.85 -1.77
CA GLY A 123 -2.65 7.23 -1.28
C GLY A 123 -2.37 8.32 -2.32
N GLY A 124 -1.60 8.05 -3.37
CA GLY A 124 -1.45 8.93 -4.53
C GLY A 124 -2.71 8.94 -5.38
N ILE A 125 -3.68 9.75 -4.93
CA ILE A 125 -5.00 9.86 -5.53
C ILE A 125 -5.32 11.35 -5.72
N VAL A 126 -5.54 11.75 -6.96
CA VAL A 126 -6.05 13.07 -7.30
C VAL A 126 -7.53 12.95 -7.62
N ILE A 127 -8.36 13.63 -6.84
CA ILE A 127 -9.81 13.67 -7.05
C ILE A 127 -10.18 15.02 -7.65
N CYS A 128 -10.42 15.05 -8.96
CA CYS A 128 -10.89 16.24 -9.65
C CYS A 128 -12.42 16.32 -9.60
N LYS A 129 -12.95 17.31 -8.87
CA LYS A 129 -14.39 17.61 -8.81
C LYS A 129 -14.83 18.75 -9.74
N ASP A 130 -13.86 19.53 -10.20
CA ASP A 130 -14.01 20.64 -11.14
C ASP A 130 -12.64 20.93 -11.75
N PHE A 131 -12.49 20.69 -13.06
CA PHE A 131 -11.21 20.76 -13.75
C PHE A 131 -10.62 22.17 -13.71
N ASN A 132 -11.47 23.20 -13.79
CA ASN A 132 -11.04 24.59 -13.75
C ASN A 132 -10.43 25.02 -12.40
N ARG A 133 -10.57 24.19 -11.37
CA ARG A 133 -10.06 24.43 -10.01
C ARG A 133 -8.97 23.44 -9.61
N LEU A 134 -8.56 22.56 -10.53
CA LEU A 134 -7.53 21.58 -10.28
C LEU A 134 -6.15 22.24 -10.35
N ASP A 135 -5.34 22.03 -9.31
CA ASP A 135 -3.93 22.39 -9.33
C ASP A 135 -3.14 21.25 -10.01
N LEU A 136 -2.70 21.47 -11.24
CA LEU A 136 -1.99 20.47 -12.05
C LEU A 136 -0.57 20.21 -11.57
N GLU A 137 0.10 21.21 -10.98
CA GLU A 137 1.45 20.99 -10.44
C GLU A 137 1.38 20.15 -9.16
N ALA A 138 0.41 20.42 -8.28
CA ALA A 138 0.17 19.58 -7.11
C ALA A 138 -0.31 18.16 -7.48
N ALA A 139 -0.98 17.99 -8.63
CA ALA A 139 -1.41 16.68 -9.12
C ALA A 139 -0.27 15.83 -9.72
N ARG A 140 0.87 16.45 -10.04
CA ARG A 140 2.06 15.78 -10.59
C ARG A 140 2.93 15.13 -9.49
N GLU A 141 2.94 15.70 -8.28
CA GLU A 141 3.74 15.24 -7.14
C GLU A 141 3.19 13.96 -6.46
#